data_AF-A0A6G1R5J7-F1
#
_entry.id   AF-A0A6G1R5J7-F1
#
_cell.length_a   1.000
_cell.length_b   1.000
_cell.length_c   1.000
_cell.angle_alpha   90.00
_cell.angle_beta   90.00
_cell.angle_gamma   90.00
#
_symmetry.space_group_name_H-M   'P 1'
#
loop_
_entity.id
_entity.type
_entity.pdbx_description
1 polymer ?
#
loop_
_entity_poly.entity_id
_entity_poly.type
_entity_poly.pdbx_seq_one_letter_code
_entity_poly.pdbx_strand_id
1 'polypeptide(L)'
;CTWGGGAAMGSRAVGAAPAGPGGPPADEEMPELSDGEESWEEEEEGAVTEGVRTRCLFCDRLFSSAEDVFSHCKTEHQFNVCDEIKKHGLDFYGYVKLINFVRLKKP
;
A
#
# COMPACT_ATOMS: atom_id res chain seq x y z
N CYS A 1 -33.83 17.72 50.26
CA CYS A 1 -33.10 18.25 51.42
C CYS A 1 -31.64 18.42 51.02
N THR A 2 -31.20 19.66 50.86
CA THR A 2 -29.80 20.02 50.60
C THR A 2 -29.01 20.05 51.90
N TRP A 3 -27.79 19.54 51.90
CA TRP A 3 -26.60 19.89 52.72
C TRP A 3 -25.41 19.33 51.90
N GLY A 4 -24.31 20.01 51.58
CA GLY A 4 -23.76 21.26 52.08
C GLY A 4 -22.38 21.00 52.69
N GLY A 5 -21.30 21.42 52.03
CA GLY A 5 -19.93 21.55 52.55
C GLY A 5 -19.03 20.31 52.35
N GLY A 6 -17.71 20.41 52.10
CA GLY A 6 -16.79 21.54 51.98
C GLY A 6 -15.34 21.02 52.03
N ALA A 7 -14.50 21.58 51.16
CA ALA A 7 -13.02 21.64 51.08
C ALA A 7 -12.11 20.73 51.94
N ALA A 8 -11.09 20.13 51.30
CA ALA A 8 -9.66 20.40 51.54
C ALA A 8 -8.77 19.44 50.72
N MET A 9 -8.01 19.95 49.74
CA MET A 9 -6.87 19.21 49.17
C MET A 9 -5.58 19.89 49.66
N GLY A 10 -4.78 19.09 50.36
CA GLY A 10 -3.64 19.52 51.16
C GLY A 10 -2.39 19.87 50.35
N SER A 11 -1.72 20.91 50.85
CA SER A 11 -0.28 21.15 51.03
C SER A 11 0.74 20.52 50.07
N ARG A 12 1.48 21.44 49.42
CA ARG A 12 2.81 21.22 48.83
C ARG A 12 3.81 20.73 49.87
N ALA A 13 4.63 19.74 49.49
CA ALA A 13 5.93 19.48 50.10
C ALA A 13 6.96 19.33 48.98
N VAL A 14 7.99 20.17 49.06
CA VAL A 14 9.20 20.15 48.25
C VAL A 14 10.11 19.07 48.84
N GLY A 15 10.62 18.16 48.01
CA GLY A 15 11.49 17.07 48.45
C GLY A 15 12.42 16.57 47.35
N ALA A 16 13.65 17.10 47.41
CA ALA A 16 14.96 16.60 46.98
C ALA A 16 15.08 15.41 46.00
N ALA A 17 15.95 15.65 45.00
CA ALA A 17 16.52 14.69 44.06
C ALA A 17 17.26 13.51 44.72
N PRO A 18 17.51 12.45 43.94
CA PRO A 18 18.86 11.89 43.88
C PRO A 18 19.42 11.89 42.46
N ALA A 19 20.72 12.20 42.39
CA ALA A 19 21.55 12.15 41.20
C ALA A 19 21.64 10.73 40.65
N GLY A 20 21.17 10.54 39.41
CA GLY A 20 21.58 9.42 38.57
C GLY A 20 22.62 9.91 37.56
N PRO A 21 23.69 9.15 37.28
CA PRO A 21 24.65 9.50 36.24
C PRO A 21 24.01 9.20 34.88
N GLY A 22 23.20 10.12 34.39
CA GLY A 22 22.67 10.10 33.02
C GLY A 22 23.67 10.73 32.05
N GLY A 23 24.81 10.08 31.85
CA GLY A 23 25.63 10.36 30.67
C GLY A 23 24.93 9.75 29.46
N PRO A 24 24.63 10.50 28.40
CA PRO A 24 24.10 9.89 27.19
C PRO A 24 25.18 8.98 26.59
N PRO A 25 24.90 7.71 26.26
CA PRO A 25 25.75 6.97 25.33
C PRO A 25 25.67 7.71 23.99
N ALA A 26 26.77 8.31 23.59
CA ALA A 26 26.92 9.05 22.35
C ALA A 26 27.80 8.22 21.41
N ASP A 27 27.24 7.13 20.86
CA ASP A 27 27.73 6.41 19.68
C ASP A 27 26.80 5.25 19.31
N GLU A 28 25.49 5.49 19.24
CA GLU A 28 24.62 4.63 18.42
C GLU A 28 24.74 5.18 17.00
N GLU A 29 25.63 4.60 16.20
CA GLU A 29 25.73 4.87 14.76
C GLU A 29 24.37 4.57 14.12
N MET A 30 23.59 5.63 13.93
CA MET A 30 22.36 5.62 13.15
C MET A 30 22.70 5.04 11.77
N PRO A 31 22.17 3.86 11.40
CA PRO A 31 22.36 3.36 10.06
C PRO A 31 21.78 4.40 9.09
N GLU A 32 22.62 4.93 8.20
CA GLU A 32 22.18 5.81 7.14
C GLU A 32 21.12 5.06 6.34
N LEU A 33 19.87 5.47 6.52
CA LEU A 33 18.78 5.17 5.62
C LEU A 33 19.19 5.73 4.27
N SER A 34 19.80 4.89 3.45
CA SER A 34 19.91 5.09 2.01
C SER A 34 18.48 5.13 1.50
N ASP A 35 17.89 6.33 1.51
CA ASP A 35 16.68 6.67 0.79
C ASP A 35 17.05 6.55 -0.68
N GLY A 36 17.04 5.31 -1.17
CA GLY A 36 17.06 4.99 -2.58
C GLY A 36 15.77 5.50 -3.14
N GLU A 37 15.75 6.81 -3.40
CA GLU A 37 14.81 7.50 -4.23
C GLU A 37 14.75 6.74 -5.56
N GLU A 38 13.84 5.76 -5.62
CA GLU A 38 13.32 5.23 -6.85
C GLU A 38 12.63 6.40 -7.55
N SER A 39 13.45 7.18 -8.24
CA SER A 39 13.05 8.12 -9.26
C SER A 39 12.23 7.31 -10.25
N TRP A 40 10.90 7.32 -10.06
CA TRP A 40 9.97 6.94 -11.08
C TRP A 40 10.25 7.91 -12.23
N GLU A 41 11.11 7.50 -13.17
CA GLU A 41 11.44 8.28 -14.35
C GLU A 41 10.11 8.56 -15.07
N GLU A 42 9.59 9.77 -14.86
CA GLU A 42 8.53 10.35 -15.66
C GLU A 42 9.17 10.69 -17.01
N GLU A 43 9.32 9.68 -17.86
CA GLU A 43 9.63 9.87 -19.28
C GLU A 43 8.36 10.42 -19.96
N GLU A 44 8.03 11.67 -19.65
CA GLU A 44 7.09 12.48 -20.41
C GLU A 44 7.87 13.20 -21.51
N GLU A 45 7.97 12.60 -22.70
CA GLU A 45 7.93 13.31 -23.99
C GLU A 45 8.07 12.31 -25.15
N GLY A 46 6.94 11.78 -25.64
CA GLY A 46 6.95 11.03 -26.92
C GLY A 46 5.80 10.07 -27.19
N ALA A 47 4.97 9.74 -26.19
CA ALA A 47 3.79 8.93 -26.46
C ALA A 47 2.67 9.83 -26.98
N VAL A 48 2.69 10.00 -28.30
CA VAL A 48 1.51 10.30 -29.12
C VAL A 48 0.29 9.64 -28.51
N THR A 49 -0.87 10.28 -28.66
CA THR A 49 -2.23 9.80 -28.46
C THR A 49 -2.58 8.47 -29.19
N GLU A 50 -1.64 7.53 -29.29
CA GLU A 50 -1.83 6.11 -29.54
C GLU A 50 -2.51 5.54 -28.28
N GLY A 51 -3.85 5.66 -28.23
CA GLY A 51 -4.66 5.37 -27.05
C GLY A 51 -4.20 4.14 -26.26
N VAL A 52 -4.12 4.29 -24.94
CA VAL A 52 -3.64 3.30 -23.96
C VAL A 52 -4.08 1.89 -24.35
N ARG A 53 -3.16 1.09 -24.88
CA ARG A 53 -3.43 -0.31 -25.26
C ARG A 53 -3.02 -1.23 -24.12
N THR A 54 -3.90 -2.15 -23.77
CA THR A 54 -3.65 -3.16 -22.73
C THR A 54 -3.41 -4.53 -23.36
N ARG A 55 -2.42 -5.25 -22.85
CA ARG A 55 -2.10 -6.61 -23.27
C ARG A 55 -2.99 -7.63 -22.58
N CYS A 56 -3.33 -8.69 -23.31
CA CYS A 56 -3.92 -9.90 -22.74
C CYS A 56 -3.12 -10.43 -21.53
N LEU A 57 -3.80 -11.15 -20.64
CA LEU A 57 -3.17 -11.80 -19.49
C LEU A 57 -2.31 -13.02 -19.87
N PHE A 58 -2.66 -13.71 -20.96
CA PHE A 58 -2.06 -15.01 -21.33
C PHE A 58 -1.34 -15.01 -22.68
N CYS A 59 -1.47 -13.95 -23.48
CA CYS A 59 -0.84 -13.87 -24.80
C CYS A 59 -0.37 -12.45 -25.15
N ASP A 60 0.12 -12.28 -26.37
CA ASP A 60 0.81 -11.07 -26.83
C ASP A 60 -0.11 -10.08 -27.56
N ARG A 61 -1.42 -10.38 -27.59
CA ARG A 61 -2.41 -9.51 -28.23
C ARG A 61 -2.65 -8.25 -27.39
N LEU A 62 -2.71 -7.12 -28.09
CA LEU A 62 -2.98 -5.79 -27.54
C LEU A 62 -4.40 -5.35 -27.91
N PHE A 63 -5.07 -4.69 -26.98
CA PHE A 63 -6.45 -4.24 -27.11
C PHE A 63 -6.58 -2.78 -26.67
N SER A 64 -7.53 -2.06 -27.24
CA SER A 64 -7.81 -0.65 -26.92
C SER A 64 -8.57 -0.46 -25.61
N SER A 65 -9.25 -1.50 -25.13
CA SER A 65 -10.13 -1.42 -23.96
C SER A 65 -9.96 -2.65 -23.05
N ALA A 66 -10.25 -2.48 -21.76
CA ALA A 66 -10.19 -3.58 -20.79
C ALA A 66 -11.28 -4.63 -21.06
N GLU A 67 -12.47 -4.19 -21.50
CA GLU A 67 -13.58 -5.05 -21.88
C GLU A 67 -13.19 -6.01 -23.02
N ASP A 68 -12.44 -5.52 -24.01
CA ASP A 68 -11.95 -6.32 -25.12
C ASP A 68 -10.97 -7.39 -24.63
N VAL A 69 -10.07 -7.05 -23.69
CA VAL A 69 -9.18 -8.03 -23.05
C VAL A 69 -9.98 -9.11 -22.33
N PHE A 70 -10.98 -8.72 -21.53
CA PHE A 70 -11.78 -9.69 -20.78
C PHE A 70 -12.60 -10.59 -21.69
N SER A 71 -13.19 -10.03 -22.76
CA SER A 71 -13.91 -10.79 -23.78
C SER A 71 -12.98 -11.81 -24.45
N HIS A 72 -11.80 -11.36 -24.89
CA HIS A 72 -10.79 -12.22 -25.49
C HIS A 72 -10.30 -13.33 -24.56
N CYS A 73 -10.01 -13.02 -23.29
CA CYS A 73 -9.65 -14.01 -22.28
C CYS A 73 -10.75 -15.06 -22.10
N LYS A 74 -12.03 -14.67 -22.18
CA LYS A 74 -13.15 -15.58 -22.03
C LYS A 74 -13.30 -16.52 -23.24
N THR A 75 -13.11 -16.04 -24.46
CA THR A 75 -13.32 -16.85 -25.67
C THR A 75 -12.11 -17.72 -26.03
N GLU A 76 -10.90 -17.16 -25.98
CA GLU A 76 -9.68 -17.83 -26.44
C GLU A 76 -8.98 -18.60 -25.32
N HIS A 77 -9.00 -18.08 -24.09
CA HIS A 77 -8.33 -18.68 -22.94
C HIS A 77 -9.28 -19.34 -21.94
N GLN A 78 -10.60 -19.31 -22.21
CA GLN A 78 -11.64 -19.83 -21.32
C GLN A 78 -11.52 -19.29 -19.87
N PHE A 79 -10.95 -18.09 -19.74
CA PHE A 79 -10.69 -17.45 -18.46
C PHE A 79 -11.60 -16.24 -18.28
N ASN A 80 -12.47 -16.31 -17.27
CA ASN A 80 -13.35 -15.21 -16.92
C ASN A 80 -12.91 -14.61 -15.57
N VAL A 81 -12.29 -13.42 -15.63
CA VAL A 81 -11.79 -12.70 -14.45
C VAL A 81 -12.90 -12.50 -13.41
N CYS A 82 -14.12 -12.16 -13.86
CA CYS A 82 -15.24 -11.92 -12.96
C CYS A 82 -15.66 -13.19 -12.20
N ASP A 83 -15.55 -14.37 -12.83
CA ASP A 83 -15.91 -15.63 -12.19
C ASP A 83 -14.84 -16.05 -11.18
N GLU A 84 -13.55 -15.86 -11.51
CA GLU A 84 -12.44 -16.11 -10.59
C GLU A 84 -12.48 -15.17 -9.38
N ILE A 85 -12.81 -13.88 -9.58
CA ILE A 85 -13.04 -12.93 -8.48
C ILE A 85 -14.12 -13.44 -7.54
N LYS A 86 -15.28 -13.86 -8.06
CA LYS A 86 -16.39 -14.35 -7.24
C LYS A 86 -16.06 -15.66 -6.54
N LYS A 87 -15.41 -16.58 -7.24
CA LYS A 87 -15.04 -17.91 -6.74
C LYS A 87 -14.03 -17.82 -5.60
N HIS A 88 -13.07 -16.91 -5.70
CA HIS A 88 -12.03 -16.71 -4.70
C HIS A 88 -12.34 -15.61 -3.68
N GLY A 89 -13.47 -14.90 -3.83
CA GLY A 89 -13.85 -13.79 -2.96
C GLY A 89 -12.84 -12.65 -2.99
N LEU A 90 -12.28 -12.34 -4.17
CA LEU A 90 -11.28 -11.29 -4.31
C LEU A 90 -11.92 -9.92 -4.14
N ASP A 91 -11.31 -9.10 -3.29
CA ASP A 91 -11.60 -7.69 -3.21
C ASP A 91 -10.90 -6.90 -4.34
N PHE A 92 -11.09 -5.58 -4.36
CA PHE A 92 -10.50 -4.71 -5.39
C PHE A 92 -8.99 -4.93 -5.54
N TYR A 93 -8.27 -5.01 -4.43
CA TYR A 93 -6.82 -5.22 -4.45
C TYR A 93 -6.46 -6.67 -4.81
N GLY A 94 -7.28 -7.64 -4.39
CA GLY A 94 -7.09 -9.06 -4.67
C GLY A 94 -7.12 -9.38 -6.16
N TYR A 95 -8.05 -8.82 -6.94
CA TYR A 95 -8.08 -9.08 -8.38
C TYR A 95 -6.95 -8.37 -9.13
N VAL A 96 -6.53 -7.18 -8.68
CA VAL A 96 -5.35 -6.50 -9.23
C VAL A 96 -4.10 -7.36 -8.99
N LYS A 97 -3.96 -7.94 -7.80
CA LYS A 97 -2.90 -8.90 -7.48
C LYS A 97 -2.99 -10.16 -8.37
N LEU A 98 -4.18 -10.69 -8.63
CA LEU A 98 -4.39 -11.82 -9.54
C LEU A 98 -3.89 -11.50 -10.96
N ILE A 99 -4.28 -10.34 -11.50
CA ILE A 99 -3.84 -9.89 -12.83
C ILE A 99 -2.31 -9.81 -12.89
N ASN A 100 -1.68 -9.21 -11.89
CA ASN A 100 -0.22 -9.11 -11.80
C ASN A 100 0.43 -10.48 -11.66
N PHE A 101 -0.14 -11.37 -10.86
CA PHE A 101 0.36 -12.73 -10.69
C PHE A 101 0.37 -13.51 -12.01
N VAL A 102 -0.72 -13.45 -12.79
CA VAL A 102 -0.80 -14.11 -14.10
C VAL A 102 0.26 -13.55 -15.05
N ARG A 103 0.40 -12.22 -15.13
CA ARG A 103 1.38 -11.55 -16.00
C ARG A 103 2.83 -11.87 -15.64
N LEU A 104 3.14 -11.98 -14.34
CA LEU A 104 4.49 -12.32 -13.86
C LEU A 104 4.84 -13.78 -14.11
N LYS A 105 3.87 -14.69 -13.96
CA LYS A 105 4.13 -16.12 -14.07
C LYS A 105 4.22 -16.63 -15.50
N LYS A 106 3.72 -15.86 -16.50
CA LYS A 106 3.62 -16.28 -17.92
C LYS A 106 3.27 -17.77 -18.07
N PRO A 107 2.16 -18.22 -17.44
CA PRO A 107 1.77 -19.63 -17.48
C PRO A 107 1.39 -20.10 -18.88
#